data_AF-A0A0N5BBC4-F1
#
_entry.id   AF-A0A0N5BBC4-F1
#
_cell.length_a   1.000
_cell.length_b   1.000
_cell.length_c   1.000
_cell.angle_alpha   90.00
_cell.angle_beta   90.00
_cell.angle_gamma   90.00
#
_symmetry.space_group_name_H-M   'P 1'
#
loop_
_entity.id
_entity.type
_entity.pdbx_description
1 polymer ?
#
loop_
_entity_poly.entity_id
_entity_poly.type
_entity_poly.pdbx_seq_one_letter_code
_entity_poly.pdbx_strand_id
1 'polypeptide(L)'
;MAPNYCEGREIKMELSNPNSGANEKELKKGDLRFRFNRRESTLIWLSHEAKVRETLGNDYNLMMRIISMVTRVSERKNLRLVCKLYESLCNEKDTVKWQCDFIDRNSSRRHFQHTVGFSNHECLIKLHGSTLIINLPKVTPEITAYLKIHKTNIILNSCRIRTIEVKCLNGRYRSFFKSLDCFENVKTVTYGPEYPKDINLRIFKSCRSLNPTSIRFLCCHGIPIEPPDVDFEEFDDYIPPSVEKIELCCRPDEIEWLFEVAQYIPEKRFENLVLPSIFVEHLSGLRNSGRKMLMLTRCFKNVEVTISQKLSYNVINFFMKYDWLVVFTGETNVEYFVDIVLSKNGPTEYDLQEHEQVPSNFNNLLELKRFRAFKVTCDDSWKKPPKFYTSPFPYLLNMMRNLVKLELSMNIFLTTADVENLIDTLTATLEDVKFTDCKMLKESGIRLLATKCSRIKNLSLESLSSPNIPIQKITSYFRNLQSLSMYFLSHTKNIGSFADFVGSNSKNSPRINRWPDMDFLHLAFESPKDKDLKILRTIEKETPRKGGIFIIKHHGTTDYHRHKVVEIIIQKSVTFYEKYMKVFSLPCWL
;
A
#
# COMPACT_ATOMS: atom_id res chain seq x y z
N MET A 1 43.46 -29.97 42.31
CA MET A 1 42.80 -31.18 41.80
C MET A 1 42.36 -30.91 40.38
N ALA A 2 43.05 -31.55 39.43
CA ALA A 2 42.83 -31.43 37.99
C ALA A 2 42.63 -32.84 37.41
N PRO A 3 41.81 -32.95 36.36
CA PRO A 3 42.02 -33.91 35.27
C PRO A 3 41.76 -33.24 33.90
N ASN A 4 41.99 -33.84 32.73
CA ASN A 4 43.06 -34.68 32.17
C ASN A 4 42.70 -34.80 30.66
N TYR A 5 43.71 -34.95 29.77
CA TYR A 5 43.63 -35.37 28.34
C TYR A 5 43.02 -34.40 27.30
N CYS A 6 43.44 -34.33 26.03
CA CYS A 6 44.29 -35.19 25.18
C CYS A 6 44.86 -34.40 23.98
N GLU A 7 45.96 -34.89 23.42
CA GLU A 7 46.90 -34.27 22.47
C GLU A 7 46.41 -34.14 21.01
N GLY A 8 46.94 -33.11 20.32
CA GLY A 8 46.71 -32.82 18.91
C GLY A 8 47.62 -33.60 17.95
N ARG A 9 47.11 -33.85 16.75
CA ARG A 9 47.89 -34.35 15.60
C ARG A 9 48.08 -33.23 14.58
N GLU A 10 49.32 -32.82 14.37
CA GLU A 10 49.78 -32.13 13.16
C GLU A 10 49.98 -33.14 12.03
N ILE A 11 49.56 -32.79 10.81
CA ILE A 11 49.93 -33.52 9.59
C ILE A 11 50.88 -32.62 8.79
N LYS A 12 52.16 -33.00 8.77
CA LYS A 12 53.17 -32.55 7.81
C LYS A 12 52.98 -33.29 6.48
N MET A 13 52.98 -32.56 5.36
CA MET A 13 53.18 -33.14 4.03
C MET A 13 54.65 -32.97 3.65
N GLU A 14 55.36 -34.09 3.55
CA GLU A 14 56.69 -34.19 2.94
C GLU A 14 56.55 -34.40 1.43
N LEU A 15 57.26 -33.58 0.65
CA LEU A 15 57.46 -33.76 -0.78
C LEU A 15 58.69 -34.64 -0.99
N SER A 16 58.51 -35.82 -1.57
CA SER A 16 59.60 -36.65 -2.07
C SER A 16 59.69 -36.55 -3.59
N ASN A 17 60.86 -36.08 -4.06
CA ASN A 17 61.35 -36.31 -5.41
C ASN A 17 61.86 -37.76 -5.50
N PRO A 18 61.83 -38.36 -6.70
CA PRO A 18 63.13 -38.71 -7.27
C PRO A 18 63.25 -38.50 -8.78
N ASN A 19 64.42 -38.04 -9.17
CA ASN A 19 64.99 -38.14 -10.52
C ASN A 19 65.20 -39.61 -10.91
N SER A 20 64.98 -39.95 -12.19
CA SER A 20 66.00 -40.62 -13.01
C SER A 20 65.55 -40.63 -14.48
N GLY A 21 66.48 -40.29 -15.38
CA GLY A 21 66.25 -40.27 -16.80
C GLY A 21 66.22 -41.67 -17.42
N ALA A 22 65.42 -41.83 -18.47
CA ALA A 22 65.58 -42.88 -19.47
C ALA A 22 64.90 -42.47 -20.78
N ASN A 23 65.73 -42.33 -21.81
CA ASN A 23 65.50 -42.65 -23.22
C ASN A 23 64.21 -42.19 -23.92
N GLU A 24 64.39 -41.17 -24.76
CA GLU A 24 63.70 -41.04 -26.04
C GLU A 24 63.85 -42.31 -26.89
N LYS A 25 62.74 -43.00 -27.17
CA LYS A 25 62.30 -43.43 -28.52
C LYS A 25 61.15 -44.46 -28.43
N GLU A 26 60.15 -44.23 -29.28
CA GLU A 26 59.04 -45.12 -29.65
C GLU A 26 57.97 -45.35 -28.55
N LEU A 27 56.67 -45.11 -28.73
CA LEU A 27 55.83 -45.62 -29.79
C LEU A 27 54.56 -44.77 -30.01
N LYS A 28 54.02 -44.97 -31.21
CA LYS A 28 52.92 -44.30 -31.91
C LYS A 28 51.52 -44.47 -31.28
N LYS A 29 50.67 -43.49 -31.62
CA LYS A 29 49.20 -43.55 -31.84
C LYS A 29 48.29 -43.75 -30.62
N GLY A 30 47.61 -42.67 -30.26
CA GLY A 30 46.41 -42.67 -29.41
C GLY A 30 45.85 -41.25 -29.24
N ASP A 31 45.31 -40.68 -30.32
CA ASP A 31 44.72 -39.33 -30.34
C ASP A 31 43.35 -39.35 -29.63
N LEU A 32 43.35 -39.29 -28.29
CA LEU A 32 42.16 -39.14 -27.46
C LEU A 32 41.84 -37.65 -27.25
N ARG A 33 41.14 -37.07 -28.23
CA ARG A 33 40.46 -35.78 -28.07
C ARG A 33 39.33 -35.93 -27.05
N PHE A 34 39.56 -35.56 -25.80
CA PHE A 34 38.50 -35.28 -24.83
C PHE A 34 37.74 -34.02 -25.26
N ARG A 35 36.69 -34.17 -26.06
CA ARG A 35 35.63 -33.17 -26.18
C ARG A 35 34.78 -33.23 -24.92
N PHE A 36 35.10 -32.41 -23.93
CA PHE A 36 34.17 -32.16 -22.83
C PHE A 36 32.91 -31.50 -23.40
N ASN A 37 31.77 -32.18 -23.24
CA ASN A 37 30.48 -31.72 -23.69
C ASN A 37 30.07 -30.52 -22.82
N ARG A 38 30.13 -29.31 -23.37
CA ARG A 38 29.78 -28.04 -22.67
C ARG A 38 28.41 -28.09 -21.97
N ARG A 39 27.49 -28.96 -22.44
CA ARG A 39 26.18 -29.22 -21.83
C ARG A 39 26.25 -30.00 -20.52
N GLU A 40 27.15 -30.96 -20.38
CA GLU A 40 27.33 -31.75 -19.15
C GLU A 40 27.94 -30.91 -18.05
N SER A 41 28.90 -30.03 -18.38
CA SER A 41 29.49 -29.09 -17.43
C SER A 41 28.45 -28.11 -16.86
N THR A 42 27.54 -27.62 -17.69
CA THR A 42 26.43 -26.74 -17.23
C THR A 42 25.42 -27.51 -16.38
N LEU A 43 25.10 -28.76 -16.72
CA LEU A 43 24.21 -29.63 -15.93
C LEU A 43 24.80 -29.96 -14.55
N ILE A 44 26.09 -30.26 -14.48
CA ILE A 44 26.80 -30.53 -13.21
C ILE A 44 26.80 -29.28 -12.33
N TRP A 45 27.11 -28.11 -12.91
CA TRP A 45 27.11 -26.84 -12.18
C TRP A 45 25.72 -26.47 -11.65
N LEU A 46 24.66 -26.61 -12.46
CA LEU A 46 23.27 -26.40 -12.03
C LEU A 46 22.82 -27.40 -10.96
N SER A 47 23.28 -28.65 -11.02
CA SER A 47 23.00 -29.67 -10.00
C SER A 47 23.67 -29.36 -8.66
N HIS A 48 24.91 -28.85 -8.71
CA HIS A 48 25.66 -28.43 -7.53
C HIS A 48 25.06 -27.17 -6.92
N GLU A 49 24.67 -26.21 -7.75
CA GLU A 49 23.98 -24.99 -7.31
C GLU A 49 22.61 -25.31 -6.69
N ALA A 50 21.84 -26.24 -7.28
CA ALA A 50 20.58 -26.70 -6.70
C ALA A 50 20.79 -27.37 -5.34
N LYS A 51 21.81 -28.23 -5.21
CA LYS A 51 22.15 -28.92 -3.96
C LYS A 51 22.64 -27.95 -2.88
N VAL A 52 23.44 -26.94 -3.26
CA VAL A 52 23.88 -25.87 -2.35
C VAL A 52 22.70 -25.01 -1.90
N ARG A 53 21.80 -24.63 -2.82
CA ARG A 53 20.56 -23.90 -2.49
C ARG A 53 19.64 -24.70 -1.59
N GLU A 54 19.54 -26.01 -1.81
CA GLU A 54 18.77 -26.92 -0.97
C GLU A 54 19.41 -27.06 0.43
N THR A 55 20.74 -27.19 0.50
CA THR A 55 21.47 -27.27 1.77
C THR A 55 21.35 -25.96 2.57
N LEU A 56 21.51 -24.80 1.91
CA LEU A 56 21.31 -23.47 2.51
C LEU A 56 19.86 -23.25 2.94
N GLY A 57 18.89 -23.64 2.10
CA GLY A 57 17.46 -23.50 2.39
C GLY A 57 16.98 -24.38 3.54
N ASN A 58 17.68 -25.50 3.80
CA ASN A 58 17.40 -26.42 4.90
C ASN A 58 18.13 -26.07 6.20
N ASP A 59 19.13 -25.17 6.18
CA ASP A 59 19.74 -24.64 7.41
C ASP A 59 18.83 -23.59 8.05
N TYR A 60 18.02 -24.06 9.00
CA TYR A 60 17.06 -23.25 9.72
C TYR A 60 17.69 -22.03 10.40
N ASN A 61 18.87 -22.16 11.01
CA ASN A 61 19.52 -21.09 11.77
C ASN A 61 20.09 -20.01 10.85
N LEU A 62 20.70 -20.42 9.74
CA LEU A 62 21.22 -19.48 8.76
C LEU A 62 20.08 -18.72 8.08
N MET A 63 19.02 -19.42 7.66
CA MET A 63 17.84 -18.78 7.10
C MET A 63 17.14 -17.85 8.09
N MET A 64 17.08 -18.21 9.38
CA MET A 64 16.60 -17.35 10.46
C MET A 64 17.39 -16.04 10.54
N ARG A 65 18.73 -16.10 10.45
CA ARG A 65 19.61 -14.91 10.42
C ARG A 65 19.43 -14.07 9.15
N ILE A 66 19.28 -14.70 8.00
CA ILE A 66 19.05 -13.98 6.74
C ILE A 66 17.69 -13.25 6.80
N ILE A 67 16.64 -13.93 7.26
CA ILE A 67 15.29 -13.36 7.39
C ILE A 67 15.25 -12.28 8.48
N SER A 68 16.00 -12.41 9.57
CA SER A 68 16.05 -11.38 10.61
C SER A 68 16.59 -10.04 10.07
N MET A 69 17.48 -10.08 9.08
CA MET A 69 17.99 -8.90 8.37
C MET A 69 16.98 -8.25 7.42
N VAL A 70 15.92 -8.98 7.02
CA VAL A 70 14.85 -8.42 6.16
C VAL A 70 13.92 -7.58 7.03
N THR A 71 14.24 -6.30 7.19
CA THR A 71 13.51 -5.42 8.11
C THR A 71 12.21 -4.85 7.55
N ARG A 72 11.99 -4.92 6.23
CA ARG A 72 10.78 -4.38 5.61
C ARG A 72 9.61 -5.35 5.77
N VAL A 73 8.51 -4.87 6.33
CA VAL A 73 7.30 -5.67 6.55
C VAL A 73 6.72 -6.20 5.24
N SER A 74 6.74 -5.42 4.15
CA SER A 74 6.29 -5.87 2.83
C SER A 74 7.13 -7.02 2.27
N GLU A 75 8.45 -6.92 2.37
CA GLU A 75 9.37 -7.97 1.93
C GLU A 75 9.19 -9.25 2.77
N ARG A 76 9.00 -9.12 4.09
CA ARG A 76 8.63 -10.26 4.93
C ARG A 76 7.29 -10.87 4.56
N LYS A 77 6.28 -10.05 4.23
CA LYS A 77 4.99 -10.55 3.72
C LYS A 77 5.20 -11.35 2.44
N ASN A 78 6.00 -10.86 1.50
CA ASN A 78 6.31 -11.59 0.27
C ASN A 78 7.08 -12.89 0.54
N LEU A 79 8.03 -12.90 1.48
CA LEU A 79 8.74 -14.11 1.91
C LEU A 79 7.81 -15.16 2.52
N ARG A 80 6.84 -14.74 3.35
CA ARG A 80 5.80 -15.63 3.90
C ARG A 80 4.98 -16.29 2.79
N LEU A 81 4.76 -15.59 1.68
CA LEU A 81 4.04 -16.15 0.54
C LEU A 81 4.86 -17.19 -0.23
N VAL A 82 6.19 -17.26 -0.08
CA VAL A 82 7.03 -18.20 -0.85
C VAL A 82 6.79 -19.65 -0.43
N CYS A 83 6.85 -19.97 0.87
CA CYS A 83 6.64 -21.33 1.39
C CYS A 83 6.33 -21.36 2.90
N LYS A 84 5.83 -22.50 3.39
CA LYS A 84 5.49 -22.72 4.81
C LYS A 84 6.70 -22.55 5.75
N LEU A 85 7.91 -22.92 5.30
CA LEU A 85 9.12 -22.74 6.09
C LEU A 85 9.42 -21.25 6.31
N TYR A 86 9.36 -20.43 5.25
CA TYR A 86 9.59 -18.99 5.36
C TYR A 86 8.47 -18.30 6.11
N GLU A 87 7.24 -18.78 6.00
CA GLU A 87 6.13 -18.35 6.85
C GLU A 87 6.44 -18.59 8.33
N SER A 88 6.87 -19.80 8.70
CA SER A 88 7.29 -20.15 10.06
C SER A 88 8.42 -19.25 10.55
N LEU A 89 9.51 -19.13 9.77
CA LEU A 89 10.67 -18.32 10.12
C LEU A 89 10.30 -16.83 10.28
N CYS A 90 9.46 -16.28 9.40
CA CYS A 90 9.02 -14.89 9.49
C CYS A 90 8.05 -14.61 10.64
N ASN A 91 7.51 -15.64 11.29
CA ASN A 91 6.62 -15.55 12.45
C ASN A 91 7.33 -15.91 13.77
N GLU A 92 8.58 -16.37 13.71
CA GLU A 92 9.36 -16.76 14.87
C GLU A 92 9.85 -15.53 15.64
N LYS A 93 9.60 -15.52 16.96
CA LYS A 93 9.83 -14.36 17.83
C LYS A 93 11.27 -13.84 17.77
N ASP A 94 12.26 -14.73 17.63
CA ASP A 94 13.67 -14.37 17.63
C ASP A 94 14.14 -13.71 16.32
N THR A 95 13.43 -13.87 15.20
CA THR A 95 13.71 -13.11 13.97
C THR A 95 13.26 -11.65 14.04
N VAL A 96 12.52 -11.29 15.10
CA VAL A 96 11.96 -9.95 15.34
C VAL A 96 12.76 -9.21 16.44
N LYS A 97 13.97 -9.68 16.78
CA LYS A 97 14.87 -8.92 17.65
C LYS A 97 15.54 -7.79 16.86
N TRP A 98 14.93 -6.61 16.96
CA TRP A 98 15.49 -5.39 16.44
C TRP A 98 16.70 -4.95 17.30
N GLN A 99 17.83 -4.61 16.70
CA GLN A 99 19.00 -4.06 17.42
C GLN A 99 18.80 -2.63 17.93
N CYS A 100 17.62 -2.05 17.74
CA CYS A 100 17.18 -0.79 18.34
C CYS A 100 15.72 -0.96 18.78
N ASP A 101 15.34 -0.38 19.91
CA ASP A 101 13.94 -0.32 20.33
C ASP A 101 13.13 0.52 19.33
N PHE A 102 12.49 -0.15 18.37
CA PHE A 102 11.54 0.48 17.46
C PHE A 102 10.19 0.62 18.17
N ILE A 103 9.74 1.85 18.36
CA ILE A 103 8.39 2.15 18.88
C ILE A 103 7.42 2.21 17.71
N ASP A 104 6.65 1.14 17.45
CA ASP A 104 5.65 1.10 16.38
C ASP A 104 4.55 2.17 16.59
N ARG A 105 4.42 3.10 15.63
CA ARG A 105 3.39 4.16 15.67
C ARG A 105 1.99 3.67 15.29
N ASN A 106 1.85 2.52 14.61
CA ASN A 106 0.55 2.05 14.13
C ASN A 106 -0.32 1.42 15.23
N SER A 107 0.28 0.88 16.29
CA SER A 107 -0.45 0.41 17.48
C SER A 107 -0.98 1.56 18.35
N SER A 108 -0.49 2.79 18.18
CA SER A 108 -0.85 3.94 19.02
C SER A 108 -1.89 4.91 18.44
N ARG A 109 -2.45 4.66 17.25
CA ARG A 109 -3.49 5.54 16.69
C ARG A 109 -4.79 5.60 17.50
N ARG A 110 -5.00 4.71 18.48
CA ARG A 110 -6.18 4.72 19.38
C ARG A 110 -5.90 5.20 20.81
N HIS A 111 -4.69 5.65 21.14
CA HIS A 111 -4.35 6.07 22.51
C HIS A 111 -3.65 7.43 22.67
N PHE A 112 -3.73 8.33 21.68
CA PHE A 112 -3.46 9.75 21.93
C PHE A 112 -4.69 10.46 22.52
N GLN A 113 -5.28 9.87 23.56
CA GLN A 113 -6.01 10.64 24.56
C GLN A 113 -5.00 10.98 25.65
N HIS A 114 -4.63 12.26 25.66
CA HIS A 114 -4.04 13.00 26.78
C HIS A 114 -3.78 12.18 28.05
N THR A 115 -2.55 11.72 28.21
CA THR A 115 -1.93 11.71 29.54
C THR A 115 -0.97 12.89 29.61
N VAL A 116 -1.55 13.99 30.10
CA VAL A 116 -0.83 15.10 30.70
C VAL A 116 0.12 14.51 31.76
N GLY A 117 1.40 14.55 31.47
CA GLY A 117 2.44 13.98 32.32
C GLY A 117 3.80 13.95 31.64
N PHE A 118 4.17 15.04 30.94
CA PHE A 118 5.46 15.17 30.28
C PHE A 118 6.55 15.42 31.33
N SER A 119 7.34 14.39 31.64
CA SER A 119 8.65 14.60 32.25
C SER A 119 9.62 15.10 31.15
N ASN A 120 10.39 16.13 31.49
CA ASN A 120 11.13 17.06 30.63
C ASN A 120 12.23 16.48 29.70
N HIS A 121 12.23 15.20 29.34
CA HIS A 121 13.21 14.59 28.44
C HIS A 121 12.53 13.92 27.24
N GLU A 122 11.80 14.73 26.47
CA GLU A 122 11.37 14.32 25.13
C GLU A 122 12.58 13.96 24.26
N CYS A 123 12.48 12.86 23.53
CA CYS A 123 13.60 12.36 22.77
C CYS A 123 14.02 13.31 21.64
N LEU A 124 15.28 13.72 21.71
CA LEU A 124 15.91 14.74 20.88
C LEU A 124 16.05 14.31 19.41
N ILE A 125 16.48 13.06 19.21
CA ILE A 125 16.53 12.39 17.91
C ILE A 125 16.09 10.94 18.08
N LYS A 126 15.24 10.43 17.18
CA LYS A 126 14.80 9.03 17.15
C LYS A 126 14.88 8.46 15.74
N LEU A 127 15.34 7.22 15.61
CA LEU A 127 15.20 6.43 14.39
C LEU A 127 13.99 5.50 14.54
N HIS A 128 12.98 5.68 13.70
CA HIS A 128 11.77 4.85 13.66
C HIS A 128 11.56 4.31 12.25
N GLY A 129 11.85 3.02 12.05
CA GLY A 129 11.89 2.39 10.74
C GLY A 129 12.91 3.06 9.84
N SER A 130 12.44 3.66 8.75
CA SER A 130 13.24 4.48 7.83
C SER A 130 13.13 5.99 8.10
N THR A 131 12.55 6.40 9.24
CA THR A 131 12.29 7.80 9.57
C THR A 131 13.22 8.28 10.67
N LEU A 132 13.93 9.38 10.45
CA LEU A 132 14.66 10.12 11.47
C LEU A 132 13.78 11.24 12.01
N ILE A 133 13.37 11.16 13.27
CA ILE A 133 12.57 12.19 13.95
C ILE A 133 13.52 13.14 14.69
N ILE A 134 13.36 14.45 14.48
CA ILE A 134 14.16 15.53 15.07
C ILE A 134 13.25 16.40 15.93
N ASN A 135 13.53 16.48 17.23
CA ASN A 135 12.86 17.38 18.17
C ASN A 135 13.91 18.11 19.02
N LEU A 136 14.43 19.22 18.48
CA LEU A 136 15.51 20.01 19.08
C LEU A 136 15.06 21.46 19.34
N PRO A 137 14.16 21.69 20.32
CA PRO A 137 13.53 22.99 20.51
C PRO A 137 14.42 24.04 21.17
N LYS A 138 15.38 23.62 22.01
CA LYS A 138 16.25 24.51 22.79
C LYS A 138 17.71 24.14 22.62
N VAL A 139 18.58 25.11 22.86
CA VAL A 139 20.03 24.92 22.80
C VAL A 139 20.54 24.73 24.22
N THR A 140 20.96 23.51 24.55
CA THR A 140 21.54 23.21 25.86
C THR A 140 22.83 22.38 25.70
N PRO A 141 23.75 22.45 26.68
CA PRO A 141 24.96 21.63 26.67
C PRO A 141 24.66 20.12 26.60
N GLU A 142 23.62 19.66 27.28
CA GLU A 142 23.21 18.26 27.34
C GLU A 142 22.76 17.75 25.98
N ILE A 143 21.94 18.53 25.26
CA ILE A 143 21.51 18.20 23.90
C ILE A 143 22.71 18.17 22.96
N THR A 144 23.63 19.13 23.09
CA THR A 144 24.84 19.18 22.26
C THR A 144 25.74 17.96 22.50
N ALA A 145 25.91 17.53 23.77
CA ALA A 145 26.64 16.32 24.12
C ALA A 145 25.94 15.06 23.58
N TYR A 146 24.62 14.99 23.72
CA TYR A 146 23.80 13.91 23.16
C TYR A 146 24.00 13.78 21.64
N LEU A 147 23.89 14.88 20.89
CA LEU A 147 24.09 14.88 19.45
C LEU A 147 25.49 14.41 19.04
N LYS A 148 26.53 14.78 19.79
CA LYS A 148 27.90 14.28 19.56
C LYS A 148 28.00 12.77 19.72
N ILE A 149 27.40 12.20 20.76
CA ILE A 149 27.41 10.74 21.02
C ILE A 149 26.65 9.99 19.91
N HIS A 150 25.51 10.52 19.48
CA HIS A 150 24.64 9.86 18.51
C HIS A 150 25.00 10.13 17.04
N LYS A 151 26.03 10.95 16.76
CA LYS A 151 26.49 11.29 15.40
C LYS A 151 26.78 10.03 14.59
N THR A 152 27.60 9.13 15.12
CA THR A 152 28.01 7.89 14.42
C THR A 152 26.81 6.99 14.14
N ASN A 153 25.84 6.92 15.06
CA ASN A 153 24.65 6.09 14.87
C ASN A 153 23.77 6.59 13.71
N ILE A 154 23.64 7.91 13.53
CA ILE A 154 22.91 8.49 12.39
C ILE A 154 23.65 8.17 11.09
N ILE A 155 24.97 8.36 11.06
CA ILE A 155 25.80 8.08 9.87
C ILE A 155 25.73 6.60 9.48
N LEU A 156 25.86 5.68 10.44
CA LEU A 156 25.77 4.23 10.20
C LEU A 156 24.40 3.79 9.66
N ASN A 157 23.34 4.54 9.95
CA ASN A 157 21.98 4.25 9.48
C ASN A 157 21.55 5.09 8.28
N SER A 158 22.38 6.02 7.79
CA SER A 158 22.08 6.96 6.70
C SER A 158 21.44 6.30 5.47
N CYS A 159 21.96 5.16 5.01
CA CYS A 159 21.46 4.43 3.85
C CYS A 159 20.02 3.90 4.02
N ARG A 160 19.54 3.80 5.26
CA ARG A 160 18.20 3.35 5.64
C ARG A 160 17.23 4.51 5.86
N ILE A 161 17.73 5.72 6.13
CA ILE A 161 16.91 6.90 6.38
C ILE A 161 16.33 7.36 5.03
N ARG A 162 15.01 7.26 4.91
CA ARG A 162 14.24 7.68 3.73
C ARG A 162 13.37 8.89 4.01
N THR A 163 13.07 9.14 5.28
CA THR A 163 12.24 10.26 5.73
C THR A 163 12.90 10.96 6.89
N ILE A 164 12.84 12.29 6.92
CA ILE A 164 13.15 13.09 8.11
C ILE A 164 11.86 13.75 8.57
N GLU A 165 11.50 13.61 9.85
CA GLU A 165 10.37 14.28 10.49
C GLU A 165 10.91 15.34 11.45
N VAL A 166 10.72 16.61 11.10
CA VAL A 166 11.14 17.76 11.89
C VAL A 166 9.95 18.24 12.72
N LYS A 167 9.96 17.89 14.00
CA LYS A 167 9.02 18.41 14.99
C LYS A 167 9.46 19.78 15.50
N CYS A 168 10.75 19.93 15.73
CA CYS A 168 11.34 21.22 16.04
C CYS A 168 12.83 21.20 15.73
N LEU A 169 13.36 22.30 15.18
CA LEU A 169 14.78 22.43 14.92
C LEU A 169 15.26 23.87 15.18
N ASN A 170 15.90 24.07 16.32
CA ASN A 170 16.58 25.32 16.60
C ASN A 170 17.73 25.57 15.59
N GLY A 171 17.80 26.79 15.04
CA GLY A 171 18.80 27.19 14.05
C GLY A 171 20.25 26.99 14.47
N ARG A 172 20.58 26.98 15.77
CA ARG A 172 21.96 26.75 16.23
C ARG A 172 22.46 25.32 15.99
N TYR A 173 21.58 24.35 15.76
CA TYR A 173 21.98 22.98 15.42
C TYR A 173 22.21 22.77 13.92
N ARG A 174 22.06 23.79 13.07
CA ARG A 174 22.33 23.68 11.62
C ARG A 174 23.75 23.18 11.31
N SER A 175 24.74 23.62 12.07
CA SER A 175 26.14 23.18 11.92
C SER A 175 26.34 21.69 12.21
N PHE A 176 25.56 21.12 13.14
CA PHE A 176 25.57 19.69 13.43
C PHE A 176 25.09 18.88 12.22
N PHE A 177 23.94 19.22 11.65
CA PHE A 177 23.41 18.53 10.45
C PHE A 177 24.29 18.74 9.22
N LYS A 178 24.86 19.94 9.05
CA LYS A 178 25.90 20.20 8.06
C LYS A 178 27.12 19.28 8.22
N SER A 179 27.49 18.93 9.46
CA SER A 179 28.62 18.03 9.74
C SER A 179 28.30 16.54 9.59
N LEU A 180 27.01 16.18 9.45
CA LEU A 180 26.58 14.81 9.17
C LEU A 180 26.67 14.53 7.68
N ASP A 181 26.07 15.42 6.87
CA ASP A 181 26.02 15.38 5.41
C ASP A 181 25.87 13.96 4.81
N CYS A 182 24.91 13.19 5.33
CA CYS A 182 24.70 11.79 4.99
C CYS A 182 23.23 11.48 4.67
N PHE A 183 22.51 12.42 4.04
CA PHE A 183 21.06 12.30 3.80
C PHE A 183 20.69 12.12 2.31
N GLU A 184 21.60 11.60 1.49
CA GLU A 184 21.41 11.40 0.05
C GLU A 184 20.24 10.47 -0.29
N ASN A 185 19.87 9.62 0.67
CA ASN A 185 18.81 8.63 0.55
C ASN A 185 17.42 9.14 0.98
N VAL A 186 17.35 10.34 1.55
CA VAL A 186 16.12 10.95 2.07
C VAL A 186 15.26 11.44 0.91
N LYS A 187 14.06 10.89 0.79
CA LYS A 187 13.09 11.26 -0.24
C LYS A 187 12.04 12.25 0.26
N THR A 188 11.76 12.23 1.57
CA THR A 188 10.67 13.01 2.16
C THR A 188 11.14 13.75 3.41
N VAL A 189 10.84 15.04 3.49
CA VAL A 189 10.94 15.81 4.73
C VAL A 189 9.54 16.19 5.20
N THR A 190 9.20 15.82 6.42
CA THR A 190 7.92 16.12 7.06
C THR A 190 8.12 17.18 8.12
N TYR A 191 7.40 18.29 8.05
CA TYR A 191 7.30 19.27 9.11
C TYR A 191 6.06 18.97 9.95
N GLY A 192 6.28 18.64 11.22
CA GLY A 192 5.24 18.20 12.14
C GLY A 192 5.33 18.90 13.49
N PRO A 193 5.17 20.22 13.57
CA PRO A 193 5.46 20.97 14.77
C PRO A 193 4.59 20.54 15.95
N GLU A 194 5.22 20.23 17.08
CA GLU A 194 4.53 20.01 18.36
C GLU A 194 4.30 21.33 19.11
N TYR A 195 4.96 22.39 18.68
CA TYR A 195 4.88 23.73 19.23
C TYR A 195 4.88 24.75 18.09
N PRO A 196 4.19 25.89 18.22
CA PRO A 196 4.23 26.96 17.22
C PRO A 196 5.65 27.51 17.16
N LYS A 197 6.41 27.04 16.18
CA LYS A 197 7.79 27.40 15.93
C LYS A 197 8.07 27.37 14.45
N ASP A 198 8.94 28.29 14.04
CA ASP A 198 9.29 28.51 12.66
C ASP A 198 9.79 27.24 11.98
N ILE A 199 9.33 27.04 10.75
CA ILE A 199 9.88 26.01 9.88
C ILE A 199 11.31 26.38 9.50
N ASN A 200 12.26 25.55 9.90
CA ASN A 200 13.67 25.78 9.59
C ASN A 200 14.02 25.27 8.18
N LEU A 201 13.55 25.97 7.14
CA LEU A 201 13.87 25.65 5.73
C LEU A 201 15.37 25.78 5.43
N ARG A 202 16.08 26.60 6.20
CA ARG A 202 17.54 26.78 6.06
C ARG A 202 18.34 25.49 6.29
N ILE A 203 17.73 24.42 6.79
CA ILE A 203 18.35 23.09 6.85
C ILE A 203 18.75 22.60 5.45
N PHE A 204 17.97 22.89 4.41
CA PHE A 204 18.26 22.48 3.03
C PHE A 204 19.52 23.14 2.48
N LYS A 205 19.69 24.44 2.70
CA LYS A 205 20.95 25.14 2.34
C LYS A 205 22.14 24.68 3.19
N SER A 206 21.89 24.25 4.42
CA SER A 206 22.94 23.86 5.36
C SER A 206 23.47 22.44 5.13
N CYS A 207 22.62 21.52 4.69
CA CYS A 207 22.94 20.10 4.52
C CYS A 207 22.78 19.70 3.05
N ARG A 208 23.91 19.65 2.31
CA ARG A 208 23.91 19.51 0.85
C ARG A 208 23.40 18.15 0.37
N SER A 209 23.66 17.11 1.14
CA SER A 209 23.13 15.75 0.89
C SER A 209 21.61 15.67 1.06
N LEU A 210 20.95 16.61 1.74
CA LEU A 210 19.51 16.60 1.95
C LEU A 210 18.79 17.22 0.74
N ASN A 211 18.52 16.39 -0.26
CA ASN A 211 17.87 16.78 -1.51
C ASN A 211 16.56 15.98 -1.73
N PRO A 212 15.53 16.19 -0.90
CA PRO A 212 14.30 15.39 -0.95
C PRO A 212 13.51 15.65 -2.23
N THR A 213 12.73 14.66 -2.66
CA THR A 213 11.77 14.81 -3.77
C THR A 213 10.40 15.30 -3.29
N SER A 214 10.13 15.24 -1.99
CA SER A 214 8.85 15.61 -1.42
C SER A 214 8.95 16.30 -0.05
N ILE A 215 8.11 17.29 0.17
CA ILE A 215 7.88 17.94 1.45
C ILE A 215 6.44 17.66 1.91
N ARG A 216 6.27 17.36 3.20
CA ARG A 216 4.96 17.16 3.83
C ARG A 216 4.80 18.10 5.01
N PHE A 217 3.67 18.77 5.10
CA PHE A 217 3.26 19.52 6.29
C PHE A 217 2.23 18.70 7.05
N LEU A 218 2.45 18.46 8.33
CA LEU A 218 1.60 17.66 9.20
C LEU A 218 1.27 18.50 10.43
N CYS A 219 0.00 18.81 10.66
CA CYS A 219 -0.39 19.51 11.89
C CYS A 219 -1.07 18.57 12.86
N CYS A 220 -0.74 18.74 14.13
CA CYS A 220 -1.40 18.06 15.23
C CYS A 220 -2.16 19.12 16.05
N HIS A 221 -3.46 18.92 16.24
CA HIS A 221 -4.26 19.57 17.28
C HIS A 221 -4.54 21.09 17.13
N GLY A 222 -4.69 21.64 15.93
CA GLY A 222 -5.07 23.06 15.79
C GLY A 222 -3.92 24.02 16.10
N ILE A 223 -2.69 23.52 16.17
CA ILE A 223 -1.49 24.35 16.39
C ILE A 223 -1.06 24.89 15.02
N PRO A 224 -1.12 26.22 14.81
CA PRO A 224 -0.66 26.79 13.55
C PRO A 224 0.84 26.55 13.38
N ILE A 225 1.23 26.29 12.14
CA ILE A 225 2.63 26.28 11.76
C ILE A 225 3.04 27.73 11.55
N GLU A 226 3.95 28.22 12.40
CA GLU A 226 4.50 29.56 12.23
C GLU A 226 5.24 29.67 10.88
N PRO A 227 5.18 30.86 10.25
CA PRO A 227 5.90 31.11 9.01
C PRO A 227 7.39 30.81 9.18
N PRO A 228 8.08 30.40 8.10
CA PRO A 228 9.51 30.17 8.17
C PRO A 228 10.26 31.48 8.50
N ASP A 229 11.39 31.37 9.20
CA ASP A 229 12.34 32.46 9.46
C ASP A 229 13.14 32.81 8.18
N VAL A 230 12.42 33.14 7.10
CA VAL A 230 12.92 33.60 5.81
C VAL A 230 11.91 34.58 5.22
N ASP A 231 12.39 35.56 4.46
CA ASP A 231 11.52 36.47 3.72
C ASP A 231 10.71 35.67 2.67
N PHE A 232 9.45 36.03 2.49
CA PHE A 232 8.55 35.29 1.60
C PHE A 232 9.00 35.33 0.13
N GLU A 233 9.66 36.42 -0.28
CA GLU A 233 10.25 36.57 -1.61
C GLU A 233 11.41 35.59 -1.85
N GLU A 234 12.13 35.21 -0.78
CA GLU A 234 13.24 34.25 -0.87
C GLU A 234 12.79 32.79 -0.67
N PHE A 235 11.51 32.52 -0.43
CA PHE A 235 11.06 31.18 -0.03
C PHE A 235 11.44 30.09 -1.03
N ASP A 236 11.26 30.33 -2.33
CA ASP A 236 11.61 29.36 -3.39
C ASP A 236 13.10 29.03 -3.38
N ASP A 237 13.97 29.99 -3.01
CA ASP A 237 15.41 29.78 -2.94
C ASP A 237 15.83 28.80 -1.81
N TYR A 238 14.98 28.60 -0.80
CA TYR A 238 15.23 27.65 0.28
C TYR A 238 14.69 26.26 0.00
N ILE A 239 13.79 26.11 -0.98
CA ILE A 239 13.25 24.81 -1.37
C ILE A 239 14.15 24.19 -2.46
N PRO A 240 14.73 23.00 -2.23
CA PRO A 240 15.59 22.37 -3.23
C PRO A 240 14.89 22.21 -4.59
N PRO A 241 15.62 22.38 -5.71
CA PRO A 241 15.10 22.11 -7.05
C PRO A 241 14.54 20.69 -7.23
N SER A 242 15.04 19.72 -6.47
CA SER A 242 14.56 18.33 -6.50
C SER A 242 13.16 18.13 -5.94
N VAL A 243 12.62 19.09 -5.19
CA VAL A 243 11.29 18.96 -4.62
C VAL A 243 10.27 19.07 -5.75
N GLU A 244 9.58 17.97 -6.00
CA GLU A 244 8.54 17.87 -7.02
C GLU A 244 7.14 17.78 -6.40
N LYS A 245 7.04 17.31 -5.15
CA LYS A 245 5.76 17.02 -4.49
C LYS A 245 5.62 17.70 -3.13
N ILE A 246 4.51 18.42 -2.92
CA ILE A 246 4.12 18.98 -1.63
C ILE A 246 2.81 18.34 -1.16
N GLU A 247 2.75 17.90 0.10
CA GLU A 247 1.56 17.31 0.72
C GLU A 247 1.15 18.10 1.97
N LEU A 248 -0.12 18.52 2.02
CA LEU A 248 -0.67 19.39 3.08
C LEU A 248 -1.59 18.60 4.03
N CYS A 249 -1.02 17.83 4.95
CA CYS A 249 -1.74 17.08 5.98
C CYS A 249 -2.09 17.95 7.20
N CYS A 250 -2.69 19.11 6.97
CA CYS A 250 -3.05 20.09 7.99
C CYS A 250 -4.37 20.79 7.63
N ARG A 251 -4.90 21.59 8.55
CA ARG A 251 -5.99 22.51 8.24
C ARG A 251 -5.44 23.72 7.47
N PRO A 252 -6.22 24.33 6.55
CA PRO A 252 -5.74 25.46 5.77
C PRO A 252 -5.38 26.69 6.61
N ASP A 253 -6.07 26.93 7.72
CA ASP A 253 -5.79 28.02 8.67
C ASP A 253 -4.45 27.84 9.42
N GLU A 254 -3.98 26.59 9.58
CA GLU A 254 -2.70 26.31 10.24
C GLU A 254 -1.48 26.62 9.34
N ILE A 255 -1.69 26.86 8.05
CA ILE A 255 -0.64 27.18 7.08
C ILE A 255 -1.02 28.38 6.22
N GLU A 256 -1.70 29.36 6.82
CA GLU A 256 -2.20 30.53 6.08
C GLU A 256 -1.10 31.28 5.33
N TRP A 257 0.08 31.39 5.93
CA TRP A 257 1.29 32.00 5.34
C TRP A 257 1.70 31.33 4.02
N LEU A 258 1.42 30.04 3.80
CA LEU A 258 1.79 29.35 2.57
C LEU A 258 1.03 29.90 1.37
N PHE A 259 -0.21 30.37 1.57
CA PHE A 259 -0.98 31.02 0.50
C PHE A 259 -0.40 32.39 0.13
N GLU A 260 0.18 33.10 1.09
CA GLU A 260 0.87 34.37 0.85
C GLU A 260 2.18 34.13 0.13
N VAL A 261 2.96 33.14 0.55
CA VAL A 261 4.21 32.74 -0.11
C VAL A 261 3.98 32.27 -1.54
N ALA A 262 2.87 31.57 -1.81
CA ALA A 262 2.54 31.09 -3.16
C ALA A 262 2.44 32.21 -4.21
N GLN A 263 2.30 33.48 -3.79
CA GLN A 263 2.32 34.60 -4.72
C GLN A 263 3.70 34.83 -5.36
N TYR A 264 4.77 34.41 -4.68
CA TYR A 264 6.17 34.58 -5.09
C TYR A 264 6.77 33.33 -5.75
N ILE A 265 6.10 32.18 -5.64
CA ILE A 265 6.56 30.94 -6.26
C ILE A 265 6.24 30.96 -7.76
N PRO A 266 7.21 30.62 -8.64
CA PRO A 266 6.96 30.53 -10.08
C PRO A 266 5.84 29.53 -10.43
N GLU A 267 5.09 29.84 -11.48
CA GLU A 267 4.04 28.94 -11.97
C GLU A 267 4.63 27.58 -12.38
N LYS A 268 3.90 26.50 -12.05
CA LYS A 268 4.28 25.12 -12.40
C LYS A 268 5.68 24.71 -11.91
N ARG A 269 6.20 25.40 -10.86
CA ARG A 269 7.47 25.10 -10.18
C ARG A 269 7.53 23.67 -9.64
N PHE A 270 6.39 23.15 -9.19
CA PHE A 270 6.26 21.82 -8.62
C PHE A 270 5.41 20.90 -9.52
N GLU A 271 5.63 19.59 -9.41
CA GLU A 271 4.87 18.61 -10.19
C GLU A 271 3.52 18.31 -9.53
N ASN A 272 3.49 18.08 -8.21
CA ASN A 272 2.30 17.56 -7.52
C ASN A 272 2.00 18.30 -6.21
N LEU A 273 0.76 18.73 -6.04
CA LEU A 273 0.18 19.10 -4.75
C LEU A 273 -0.77 17.99 -4.30
N VAL A 274 -0.67 17.55 -3.05
CA VAL A 274 -1.60 16.57 -2.46
C VAL A 274 -2.37 17.20 -1.31
N LEU A 275 -3.70 17.19 -1.42
CA LEU A 275 -4.65 17.74 -0.47
C LEU A 275 -5.49 16.60 0.14
N PRO A 276 -5.13 16.10 1.33
CA PRO A 276 -5.90 15.07 2.03
C PRO A 276 -7.26 15.61 2.52
N SER A 277 -8.16 14.70 2.92
CA SER A 277 -9.52 15.04 3.36
C SER A 277 -9.56 16.07 4.49
N ILE A 278 -8.63 15.97 5.45
CA ILE A 278 -8.56 16.91 6.58
C ILE A 278 -8.37 18.36 6.13
N PHE A 279 -7.56 18.59 5.08
CA PHE A 279 -7.34 19.92 4.53
C PHE A 279 -8.61 20.43 3.85
N VAL A 280 -9.21 19.57 3.02
CA VAL A 280 -10.42 19.87 2.26
C VAL A 280 -11.63 20.19 3.15
N GLU A 281 -11.82 19.41 4.21
CA GLU A 281 -12.91 19.56 5.18
C GLU A 281 -12.93 20.94 5.84
N HIS A 282 -11.74 21.53 6.08
CA HIS A 282 -11.59 22.81 6.77
C HIS A 282 -11.46 23.99 5.79
N LEU A 283 -11.46 23.73 4.48
CA LEU A 283 -11.27 24.77 3.46
C LEU A 283 -12.42 25.78 3.40
N SER A 284 -13.65 25.37 3.70
CA SER A 284 -14.81 26.28 3.78
C SER A 284 -14.71 27.28 4.93
N GLY A 285 -13.93 26.98 5.97
CA GLY A 285 -13.65 27.91 7.06
C GLY A 285 -12.66 29.02 6.71
N LEU A 286 -11.92 28.87 5.61
CA LEU A 286 -10.89 29.81 5.20
C LEU A 286 -11.50 30.98 4.41
N ARG A 287 -11.32 32.21 4.90
CA ARG A 287 -11.76 33.42 4.18
C ARG A 287 -11.08 33.49 2.81
N ASN A 288 -11.86 33.73 1.77
CA ASN A 288 -11.41 33.78 0.37
C ASN A 288 -10.69 32.49 -0.08
N SER A 289 -11.12 31.32 0.43
CA SER A 289 -10.55 30.01 0.09
C SER A 289 -10.37 29.81 -1.41
N GLY A 290 -11.35 30.21 -2.23
CA GLY A 290 -11.26 30.13 -3.69
C GLY A 290 -10.02 30.83 -4.25
N ARG A 291 -9.82 32.11 -3.91
CA ARG A 291 -8.66 32.88 -4.38
C ARG A 291 -7.34 32.32 -3.83
N LYS A 292 -7.32 31.89 -2.57
CA LYS A 292 -6.12 31.31 -1.94
C LYS A 292 -5.73 29.98 -2.60
N MET A 293 -6.69 29.11 -2.87
CA MET A 293 -6.44 27.86 -3.59
C MET A 293 -5.99 28.10 -5.02
N LEU A 294 -6.55 29.09 -5.71
CA LEU A 294 -6.11 29.48 -7.04
C LEU A 294 -4.62 29.88 -7.05
N MET A 295 -4.19 30.68 -6.07
CA MET A 295 -2.78 31.09 -5.92
C MET A 295 -1.85 29.95 -5.53
N LEU A 296 -2.28 29.04 -4.67
CA LEU A 296 -1.48 27.89 -4.31
C LEU A 296 -1.33 26.93 -5.51
N THR A 297 -2.43 26.62 -6.19
CA THR A 297 -2.48 25.54 -7.19
C THR A 297 -1.78 25.88 -8.49
N ARG A 298 -1.67 27.16 -8.89
CA ARG A 298 -0.86 27.57 -10.05
C ARG A 298 0.62 27.22 -9.92
N CYS A 299 1.12 27.01 -8.71
CA CYS A 299 2.52 26.61 -8.46
C CYS A 299 2.77 25.15 -8.87
N PHE A 300 1.72 24.38 -9.19
CA PHE A 300 1.77 22.94 -9.42
C PHE A 300 1.21 22.57 -10.79
N LYS A 301 1.79 21.54 -11.43
CA LYS A 301 1.24 20.96 -12.66
C LYS A 301 0.03 20.07 -12.39
N ASN A 302 0.08 19.29 -11.30
CA ASN A 302 -0.98 18.38 -10.89
C ASN A 302 -1.41 18.64 -9.45
N VAL A 303 -2.70 18.49 -9.18
CA VAL A 303 -3.30 18.58 -7.84
C VAL A 303 -4.14 17.32 -7.60
N GLU A 304 -3.76 16.56 -6.58
CA GLU A 304 -4.52 15.41 -6.09
C GLU A 304 -5.35 15.83 -4.88
N VAL A 305 -6.66 15.66 -4.97
CA VAL A 305 -7.59 16.03 -3.91
C VAL A 305 -8.28 14.78 -3.38
N THR A 306 -8.09 14.49 -2.10
CA THR A 306 -8.78 13.39 -1.42
C THR A 306 -9.93 13.92 -0.59
N ILE A 307 -11.10 13.31 -0.73
CA ILE A 307 -12.31 13.66 0.00
C ILE A 307 -12.82 12.41 0.69
N SER A 308 -12.94 12.42 2.02
CA SER A 308 -13.38 11.29 2.83
C SER A 308 -14.49 11.72 3.77
N GLN A 309 -15.69 11.17 3.61
CA GLN A 309 -16.88 11.71 4.29
C GLN A 309 -17.79 10.62 4.81
N LYS A 310 -18.36 10.83 6.00
CA LYS A 310 -19.36 9.95 6.58
C LYS A 310 -20.72 10.64 6.51
N LEU A 311 -21.65 10.08 5.72
CA LEU A 311 -22.95 10.68 5.42
C LEU A 311 -24.07 9.70 5.78
N SER A 312 -25.22 10.23 6.21
CA SER A 312 -26.44 9.42 6.33
C SER A 312 -27.24 9.44 5.04
N TYR A 313 -27.63 10.63 4.62
CA TYR A 313 -28.25 10.93 3.33
C TYR A 313 -27.58 12.19 2.79
N ASN A 314 -28.16 12.82 1.76
CA ASN A 314 -27.73 14.11 1.24
C ASN A 314 -26.38 14.09 0.51
N VAL A 315 -26.10 13.01 -0.23
CA VAL A 315 -24.89 12.92 -1.06
C VAL A 315 -24.88 14.03 -2.12
N ILE A 316 -26.02 14.35 -2.73
CA ILE A 316 -26.11 15.44 -3.70
C ILE A 316 -25.78 16.80 -3.06
N ASN A 317 -26.41 17.10 -1.92
CA ASN A 317 -26.17 18.35 -1.19
C ASN A 317 -24.72 18.45 -0.71
N PHE A 318 -24.11 17.33 -0.33
CA PHE A 318 -22.69 17.26 -0.01
C PHE A 318 -21.86 17.82 -1.18
N PHE A 319 -22.02 17.33 -2.40
CA PHE A 319 -21.29 17.85 -3.56
C PHE A 319 -21.59 19.32 -3.88
N MET A 320 -22.83 19.78 -3.65
CA MET A 320 -23.22 21.19 -3.83
C MET A 320 -22.54 22.14 -2.84
N LYS A 321 -22.26 21.70 -1.62
CA LYS A 321 -21.64 22.53 -0.58
C LYS A 321 -20.17 22.83 -0.84
N TYR A 322 -19.50 22.07 -1.70
CA TYR A 322 -18.09 22.26 -2.03
C TYR A 322 -17.94 23.02 -3.35
N ASP A 323 -18.34 24.29 -3.33
CA ASP A 323 -18.18 25.24 -4.43
C ASP A 323 -16.71 25.38 -4.90
N TRP A 324 -15.73 25.11 -4.03
CA TRP A 324 -14.32 25.13 -4.41
C TRP A 324 -13.90 23.98 -5.34
N LEU A 325 -14.74 22.96 -5.55
CA LEU A 325 -14.47 21.90 -6.53
C LEU A 325 -14.32 22.44 -7.96
N VAL A 326 -14.77 23.67 -8.24
CA VAL A 326 -14.61 24.33 -9.55
C VAL A 326 -13.58 25.45 -9.58
N VAL A 327 -12.86 25.71 -8.48
CA VAL A 327 -11.95 26.88 -8.38
C VAL A 327 -10.66 26.72 -9.17
N PHE A 328 -10.30 25.51 -9.59
CA PHE A 328 -9.01 25.25 -10.23
C PHE A 328 -8.98 25.72 -11.68
N THR A 329 -7.87 26.34 -12.10
CA THR A 329 -7.68 26.77 -13.50
C THR A 329 -7.79 25.59 -14.47
N GLY A 330 -8.09 25.88 -15.73
CA GLY A 330 -8.04 24.89 -16.80
C GLY A 330 -6.63 24.38 -17.11
N GLU A 331 -5.58 25.06 -16.62
CA GLU A 331 -4.19 24.71 -16.90
C GLU A 331 -3.58 23.71 -15.90
N THR A 332 -4.11 23.65 -14.68
CA THR A 332 -3.67 22.72 -13.66
C THR A 332 -4.48 21.43 -13.77
N ASN A 333 -3.80 20.30 -13.92
CA ASN A 333 -4.46 19.00 -13.92
C ASN A 333 -4.94 18.68 -12.49
N VAL A 334 -6.24 18.51 -12.30
CA VAL A 334 -6.80 18.21 -10.98
C VAL A 334 -7.50 16.86 -11.02
N GLU A 335 -7.16 16.02 -10.05
CA GLU A 335 -7.74 14.69 -9.90
C GLU A 335 -8.38 14.55 -8.52
N TYR A 336 -9.63 14.08 -8.50
CA TYR A 336 -10.37 13.80 -7.27
C TYR A 336 -10.40 12.31 -6.94
N PHE A 337 -10.12 12.03 -5.67
CA PHE A 337 -10.22 10.72 -5.03
C PHE A 337 -11.24 10.81 -3.91
N VAL A 338 -12.42 10.22 -4.08
CA VAL A 338 -13.53 10.36 -3.14
C VAL A 338 -13.85 9.04 -2.45
N ASP A 339 -14.03 9.09 -1.14
CA ASP A 339 -14.44 8.00 -0.25
C ASP A 339 -15.64 8.44 0.60
N ILE A 340 -16.80 7.85 0.36
CA ILE A 340 -18.02 8.12 1.12
C ILE A 340 -18.38 6.87 1.93
N VAL A 341 -18.60 7.05 3.23
CA VAL A 341 -19.12 6.03 4.13
C VAL A 341 -20.57 6.38 4.45
N LEU A 342 -21.50 5.57 3.97
CA LEU A 342 -22.92 5.71 4.29
C LEU A 342 -23.24 5.05 5.63
N SER A 343 -23.96 5.77 6.48
CA SER A 343 -24.30 5.33 7.85
C SER A 343 -25.65 5.86 8.30
N LYS A 344 -26.48 5.06 8.95
CA LYS A 344 -27.69 5.54 9.64
C LYS A 344 -27.33 6.12 11.00
N ASN A 345 -26.58 7.22 11.01
CA ASN A 345 -26.25 7.92 12.23
C ASN A 345 -27.40 8.85 12.61
N GLY A 346 -28.04 8.60 13.75
CA GLY A 346 -29.00 9.50 14.38
C GLY A 346 -30.49 9.22 14.04
N PRO A 347 -31.40 10.02 14.62
CA PRO A 347 -32.85 9.90 14.42
C PRO A 347 -33.32 10.50 13.08
N THR A 348 -32.41 10.93 12.20
CA THR A 348 -32.78 11.56 10.94
C THR A 348 -33.53 10.57 10.07
N GLU A 349 -34.84 10.75 9.99
CA GLU A 349 -35.68 10.02 9.06
C GLU A 349 -35.33 10.45 7.62
N TYR A 350 -35.42 9.51 6.69
CA TYR A 350 -35.20 9.83 5.28
C TYR A 350 -36.41 10.60 4.75
N ASP A 351 -36.21 11.85 4.36
CA ASP A 351 -37.20 12.65 3.65
C ASP A 351 -36.95 12.59 2.14
N LEU A 352 -37.93 12.09 1.37
CA LEU A 352 -37.86 12.02 -0.08
C LEU A 352 -37.88 13.41 -0.75
N GLN A 353 -38.49 14.40 -0.10
CA GLN A 353 -38.60 15.76 -0.64
C GLN A 353 -37.32 16.57 -0.42
N GLU A 354 -36.50 16.21 0.55
CA GLU A 354 -35.26 16.95 0.84
C GLU A 354 -34.01 16.20 0.40
N HIS A 355 -34.00 14.87 0.56
CA HIS A 355 -32.79 14.08 0.37
C HIS A 355 -32.64 13.57 -1.06
N GLU A 356 -31.40 13.65 -1.55
CA GLU A 356 -30.98 13.16 -2.88
C GLU A 356 -31.71 13.79 -4.08
N GLN A 357 -32.43 14.90 -3.86
CA GLN A 357 -32.92 15.71 -4.96
C GLN A 357 -31.74 16.30 -5.73
N VAL A 358 -31.75 16.09 -7.04
CA VAL A 358 -30.78 16.66 -7.97
C VAL A 358 -31.28 18.02 -8.45
N PRO A 359 -30.62 19.13 -8.10
CA PRO A 359 -30.97 20.45 -8.62
C PRO A 359 -30.83 20.50 -10.15
N SER A 360 -31.70 21.25 -10.81
CA SER A 360 -31.66 21.40 -12.29
C SER A 360 -30.34 21.96 -12.82
N ASN A 361 -29.62 22.74 -12.00
CA ASN A 361 -28.33 23.33 -12.33
C ASN A 361 -27.11 22.49 -11.90
N PHE A 362 -27.31 21.30 -11.33
CA PHE A 362 -26.22 20.48 -10.79
C PHE A 362 -25.11 20.18 -11.82
N ASN A 363 -25.51 19.89 -13.07
CA ASN A 363 -24.58 19.60 -14.17
C ASN A 363 -23.61 20.75 -14.50
N ASN A 364 -24.02 22.01 -14.28
CA ASN A 364 -23.24 23.18 -14.67
C ASN A 364 -22.26 23.62 -13.57
N LEU A 365 -22.45 23.13 -12.35
CA LEU A 365 -21.76 23.62 -11.16
C LEU A 365 -20.54 22.80 -10.77
N LEU A 366 -20.38 21.60 -11.32
CA LEU A 366 -19.35 20.67 -10.85
C LEU A 366 -18.58 20.07 -12.02
N GLU A 367 -17.26 20.20 -11.99
CA GLU A 367 -16.37 19.54 -12.95
C GLU A 367 -16.15 18.06 -12.60
N LEU A 368 -17.24 17.30 -12.42
CA LEU A 368 -17.20 15.89 -12.02
C LEU A 368 -16.42 15.00 -12.99
N LYS A 369 -16.19 15.46 -14.23
CA LYS A 369 -15.27 14.83 -15.18
C LYS A 369 -13.84 14.67 -14.64
N ARG A 370 -13.42 15.44 -13.63
CA ARG A 370 -12.07 15.37 -13.03
C ARG A 370 -11.92 14.25 -11.99
N PHE A 371 -12.97 13.47 -11.74
CA PHE A 371 -12.93 12.39 -10.75
C PHE A 371 -12.24 11.17 -11.34
N ARG A 372 -11.20 10.69 -10.65
CA ARG A 372 -10.39 9.54 -11.10
C ARG A 372 -10.69 8.28 -10.28
N ALA A 373 -10.97 8.44 -8.99
CA ALA A 373 -11.37 7.34 -8.11
C ALA A 373 -12.60 7.72 -7.27
N PHE A 374 -13.55 6.80 -7.18
CA PHE A 374 -14.78 6.98 -6.42
C PHE A 374 -15.08 5.72 -5.60
N LYS A 375 -15.20 5.89 -4.30
CA LYS A 375 -15.47 4.82 -3.34
C LYS A 375 -16.69 5.19 -2.51
N VAL A 376 -17.62 4.25 -2.41
CA VAL A 376 -18.77 4.34 -1.51
C VAL A 376 -18.90 3.02 -0.77
N THR A 377 -18.84 3.11 0.56
CA THR A 377 -19.00 1.97 1.46
C THR A 377 -20.16 2.21 2.41
N CYS A 378 -20.65 1.14 3.01
CA CYS A 378 -21.73 1.17 3.99
C CYS A 378 -21.18 0.67 5.32
N ASP A 379 -21.48 1.36 6.42
CA ASP A 379 -21.20 0.81 7.74
C ASP A 379 -22.29 -0.18 8.19
N ASP A 380 -22.09 -0.81 9.35
CA ASP A 380 -22.97 -1.87 9.87
C ASP A 380 -24.42 -1.42 10.11
N SER A 381 -24.66 -0.11 10.21
CA SER A 381 -26.02 0.45 10.36
C SER A 381 -26.76 0.53 9.02
N TRP A 382 -26.04 0.56 7.90
CA TRP A 382 -26.59 0.63 6.54
C TRP A 382 -26.76 -0.76 5.91
N LYS A 383 -27.59 -1.61 6.51
CA LYS A 383 -27.86 -2.97 5.98
C LYS A 383 -28.80 -2.99 4.79
N LYS A 384 -29.71 -2.02 4.73
CA LYS A 384 -30.71 -1.86 3.67
C LYS A 384 -31.13 -0.39 3.62
N PRO A 385 -31.26 0.20 2.43
CA PRO A 385 -31.69 1.59 2.33
C PRO A 385 -33.20 1.69 2.66
N PRO A 386 -33.70 2.87 3.05
CA PRO A 386 -35.13 3.13 3.23
C PRO A 386 -35.98 2.74 2.01
N LYS A 387 -37.27 2.40 2.20
CA LYS A 387 -38.17 1.92 1.14
C LYS A 387 -38.27 2.85 -0.09
N PHE A 388 -38.08 4.15 0.12
CA PHE A 388 -38.18 5.20 -0.90
C PHE A 388 -36.84 5.85 -1.24
N TYR A 389 -35.73 5.27 -0.76
CA TYR A 389 -34.41 5.79 -1.06
C TYR A 389 -34.11 5.64 -2.55
N THR A 390 -33.88 6.77 -3.21
CA THR A 390 -33.42 6.79 -4.60
C THR A 390 -31.93 7.04 -4.58
N SER A 391 -31.16 6.06 -5.04
CA SER A 391 -29.72 6.16 -5.07
C SER A 391 -29.27 7.29 -6.01
N PRO A 392 -28.46 8.26 -5.56
CA PRO A 392 -27.94 9.34 -6.40
C PRO A 392 -26.79 8.89 -7.31
N PHE A 393 -26.23 7.70 -7.06
CA PHE A 393 -24.99 7.26 -7.68
C PHE A 393 -25.08 6.98 -9.19
N PRO A 394 -26.16 6.42 -9.77
CA PRO A 394 -26.29 6.31 -11.23
C PRO A 394 -26.13 7.66 -11.92
N TYR A 395 -26.74 8.71 -11.36
CA TYR A 395 -26.63 10.07 -11.88
C TYR A 395 -25.21 10.63 -11.71
N LEU A 396 -24.64 10.53 -10.51
CA LEU A 396 -23.27 11.01 -10.23
C LEU A 396 -22.21 10.32 -11.11
N LEU A 397 -22.25 9.00 -11.22
CA LEU A 397 -21.28 8.23 -11.98
C LEU A 397 -21.36 8.50 -13.49
N ASN A 398 -22.56 8.74 -14.03
CA ASN A 398 -22.74 9.14 -15.42
C ASN A 398 -22.01 10.47 -15.74
N MET A 399 -21.85 11.36 -14.75
CA MET A 399 -21.10 12.61 -14.92
C MET A 399 -19.58 12.45 -14.74
N MET A 400 -19.13 11.39 -14.07
CA MET A 400 -17.70 11.11 -13.81
C MET A 400 -17.05 10.41 -15.00
N ARG A 401 -16.99 11.09 -16.15
CA ARG A 401 -16.57 10.49 -17.43
C ARG A 401 -15.14 9.94 -17.48
N ASN A 402 -14.24 10.44 -16.63
CA ASN A 402 -12.84 10.00 -16.55
C ASN A 402 -12.58 9.06 -15.36
N LEU A 403 -13.63 8.49 -14.76
CA LEU A 403 -13.48 7.58 -13.64
C LEU A 403 -12.69 6.33 -14.08
N VAL A 404 -11.60 6.05 -13.38
CA VAL A 404 -10.72 4.89 -13.63
C VAL A 404 -10.97 3.81 -12.59
N LYS A 405 -11.21 4.22 -11.34
CA LYS A 405 -11.41 3.32 -10.21
C LYS A 405 -12.76 3.54 -9.53
N LEU A 406 -13.51 2.45 -9.36
CA LEU A 406 -14.80 2.43 -8.67
C LEU A 406 -14.81 1.37 -7.58
N GLU A 407 -15.13 1.76 -6.34
CA GLU A 407 -15.45 0.84 -5.25
C GLU A 407 -16.86 1.14 -4.73
N LEU A 408 -17.77 0.16 -4.72
CA LEU A 408 -19.17 0.41 -4.38
C LEU A 408 -19.78 -0.73 -3.56
N SER A 409 -20.41 -0.41 -2.42
CA SER A 409 -21.28 -1.37 -1.73
C SER A 409 -22.62 -1.46 -2.42
N MET A 410 -23.03 -2.68 -2.77
CA MET A 410 -24.35 -2.95 -3.38
C MET A 410 -25.51 -2.87 -2.37
N ASN A 411 -25.23 -2.75 -1.06
CA ASN A 411 -26.25 -2.51 -0.03
C ASN A 411 -26.93 -1.14 -0.16
N ILE A 412 -26.50 -0.27 -1.09
CA ILE A 412 -27.17 1.01 -1.38
C ILE A 412 -28.39 0.86 -2.30
N PHE A 413 -28.61 -0.33 -2.88
CA PHE A 413 -29.71 -0.60 -3.81
C PHE A 413 -30.82 -1.43 -3.17
N LEU A 414 -32.07 -1.25 -3.65
CA LEU A 414 -33.23 -1.99 -3.17
C LEU A 414 -33.54 -3.20 -4.05
N THR A 415 -33.33 -3.06 -5.36
CA THR A 415 -33.69 -4.07 -6.36
C THR A 415 -32.54 -4.41 -7.29
N THR A 416 -32.62 -5.56 -7.97
CA THR A 416 -31.64 -5.93 -9.01
C THR A 416 -31.72 -5.00 -10.22
N ALA A 417 -32.88 -4.41 -10.48
CA ALA A 417 -33.05 -3.43 -11.54
C ALA A 417 -32.26 -2.15 -11.25
N ASP A 418 -32.19 -1.72 -9.98
CA ASP A 418 -31.39 -0.54 -9.60
C ASP A 418 -29.88 -0.79 -9.85
N VAL A 419 -29.41 -2.01 -9.57
CA VAL A 419 -28.03 -2.43 -9.85
C VAL A 419 -27.76 -2.45 -11.35
N GLU A 420 -28.66 -3.02 -12.15
CA GLU A 420 -28.51 -3.05 -13.62
C GLU A 420 -28.55 -1.63 -14.20
N ASN A 421 -29.43 -0.76 -13.71
CA ASN A 421 -29.50 0.65 -14.08
C ASN A 421 -28.19 1.39 -13.76
N LEU A 422 -27.62 1.19 -12.56
CA LEU A 422 -26.30 1.72 -12.24
C LEU A 422 -25.25 1.24 -13.25
N ILE A 423 -25.15 -0.07 -13.49
CA ILE A 423 -24.15 -0.64 -14.39
C ILE A 423 -24.30 -0.06 -15.80
N ASP A 424 -25.52 0.20 -16.25
CA ASP A 424 -25.80 0.77 -17.57
C ASP A 424 -25.23 2.21 -17.74
N THR A 425 -25.13 2.96 -16.64
CA THR A 425 -24.55 4.32 -16.57
C THR A 425 -23.02 4.36 -16.46
N LEU A 426 -22.37 3.23 -16.20
CA LEU A 426 -20.91 3.20 -16.02
C LEU A 426 -20.17 3.47 -17.33
N THR A 427 -18.99 4.07 -17.20
CA THR A 427 -18.19 4.53 -18.33
C THR A 427 -17.19 3.46 -18.78
N ALA A 428 -16.85 3.45 -20.07
CA ALA A 428 -15.87 2.53 -20.63
C ALA A 428 -14.43 2.77 -20.13
N THR A 429 -14.17 3.85 -19.38
CA THR A 429 -12.84 4.23 -18.86
C THR A 429 -12.41 3.45 -17.62
N LEU A 430 -13.35 2.77 -16.95
CA LEU A 430 -13.08 2.01 -15.73
C LEU A 430 -12.08 0.88 -15.98
N GLU A 431 -11.01 0.87 -15.18
CA GLU A 431 -9.99 -0.19 -15.17
C GLU A 431 -10.05 -1.02 -13.88
N ASP A 432 -10.39 -0.38 -12.75
CA ASP A 432 -10.40 -1.00 -11.42
C ASP A 432 -11.80 -0.93 -10.82
N VAL A 433 -12.47 -2.08 -10.67
CA VAL A 433 -13.83 -2.15 -10.11
C VAL A 433 -13.88 -3.10 -8.92
N LYS A 434 -14.38 -2.62 -7.79
CA LYS A 434 -14.71 -3.42 -6.61
C LYS A 434 -16.16 -3.23 -6.23
N PHE A 435 -16.90 -4.32 -6.16
CA PHE A 435 -18.25 -4.33 -5.60
C PHE A 435 -18.27 -5.14 -4.32
N THR A 436 -18.80 -4.58 -3.23
CA THR A 436 -19.06 -5.32 -1.99
C THR A 436 -20.56 -5.60 -1.87
N ASP A 437 -20.91 -6.54 -0.98
CA ASP A 437 -22.31 -6.89 -0.72
C ASP A 437 -23.07 -7.37 -1.96
N CYS A 438 -22.40 -8.10 -2.84
CA CYS A 438 -22.89 -8.52 -4.17
C CYS A 438 -24.02 -9.56 -4.14
N LYS A 439 -24.81 -9.65 -3.07
CA LYS A 439 -25.92 -10.60 -2.91
C LYS A 439 -26.97 -10.49 -4.02
N MET A 440 -27.14 -9.28 -4.55
CA MET A 440 -28.10 -8.94 -5.60
C MET A 440 -27.52 -9.00 -7.01
N LEU A 441 -26.20 -9.13 -7.15
CA LEU A 441 -25.54 -9.15 -8.45
C LEU A 441 -25.75 -10.52 -9.11
N LYS A 442 -26.41 -10.53 -10.26
CA LYS A 442 -26.66 -11.73 -11.08
C LYS A 442 -25.63 -11.84 -12.22
N GLU A 443 -25.59 -13.01 -12.85
CA GLU A 443 -24.77 -13.24 -14.06
C GLU A 443 -25.10 -12.24 -15.18
N SER A 444 -26.37 -11.88 -15.36
CA SER A 444 -26.81 -10.85 -16.32
C SER A 444 -26.12 -9.51 -16.08
N GLY A 445 -26.09 -9.05 -14.82
CA GLY A 445 -25.43 -7.82 -14.41
C GLY A 445 -23.93 -7.84 -14.64
N ILE A 446 -23.26 -8.98 -14.39
CA ILE A 446 -21.82 -9.13 -14.67
C ILE A 446 -21.54 -9.08 -16.17
N ARG A 447 -22.38 -9.74 -16.98
CA ARG A 447 -22.26 -9.67 -18.45
C ARG A 447 -22.47 -8.24 -18.96
N LEU A 448 -23.45 -7.54 -18.40
CA LEU A 448 -23.70 -6.13 -18.71
C LEU A 448 -22.50 -5.26 -18.35
N LEU A 449 -21.92 -5.46 -17.16
CA LEU A 449 -20.72 -4.75 -16.70
C LEU A 449 -19.54 -4.97 -17.66
N ALA A 450 -19.28 -6.23 -18.05
CA ALA A 450 -18.22 -6.54 -19.01
C ALA A 450 -18.42 -5.90 -20.39
N THR A 451 -19.69 -5.76 -20.81
CA THR A 451 -20.04 -5.13 -22.09
C THR A 451 -19.84 -3.62 -22.04
N LYS A 452 -20.24 -2.98 -20.94
CA LYS A 452 -20.14 -1.52 -20.75
C LYS A 452 -18.71 -1.07 -20.44
N CYS A 453 -17.99 -1.85 -19.63
CA CYS A 453 -16.68 -1.51 -19.08
C CYS A 453 -15.61 -2.47 -19.60
N SER A 454 -15.35 -2.43 -20.91
CA SER A 454 -14.43 -3.37 -21.58
C SER A 454 -12.96 -3.23 -21.17
N ARG A 455 -12.58 -2.13 -20.49
CA ARG A 455 -11.22 -1.83 -20.03
C ARG A 455 -10.88 -2.37 -18.64
N ILE A 456 -11.80 -3.04 -17.96
CA ILE A 456 -11.56 -3.58 -16.61
C ILE A 456 -10.37 -4.56 -16.62
N LYS A 457 -9.35 -4.21 -15.82
CA LYS A 457 -8.14 -5.00 -15.57
C LYS A 457 -8.17 -5.66 -14.20
N ASN A 458 -8.73 -4.98 -13.19
CA ASN A 458 -8.82 -5.49 -11.83
C ASN A 458 -10.28 -5.51 -11.39
N LEU A 459 -10.78 -6.68 -11.00
CA LEU A 459 -12.16 -6.86 -10.56
C LEU A 459 -12.21 -7.52 -9.17
N SER A 460 -12.90 -6.90 -8.22
CA SER A 460 -13.22 -7.50 -6.91
C SER A 460 -14.73 -7.64 -6.74
N LEU A 461 -15.23 -8.83 -6.46
CA LEU A 461 -16.66 -9.10 -6.19
C LEU A 461 -16.80 -9.77 -4.82
N GLU A 462 -17.30 -9.04 -3.83
CA GLU A 462 -17.35 -9.50 -2.45
C GLU A 462 -18.78 -9.80 -1.99
N SER A 463 -18.94 -10.85 -1.17
CA SER A 463 -20.21 -11.29 -0.59
C SER A 463 -21.25 -11.76 -1.63
N LEU A 464 -20.82 -12.57 -2.59
CA LEU A 464 -21.70 -13.21 -3.58
C LEU A 464 -22.57 -14.30 -2.94
N SER A 465 -23.89 -14.21 -3.09
CA SER A 465 -24.86 -15.15 -2.49
C SER A 465 -25.11 -16.43 -3.28
N SER A 466 -24.62 -16.55 -4.52
CA SER A 466 -25.08 -17.59 -5.44
C SER A 466 -23.94 -18.45 -6.01
N PRO A 467 -24.14 -19.78 -6.14
CA PRO A 467 -23.27 -20.62 -6.97
C PRO A 467 -23.46 -20.39 -8.48
N ASN A 468 -24.39 -19.50 -8.89
CA ASN A 468 -24.83 -19.38 -10.28
C ASN A 468 -23.88 -18.59 -11.17
N ILE A 469 -22.79 -18.04 -10.65
CA ILE A 469 -21.79 -17.34 -11.47
C ILE A 469 -20.48 -18.15 -11.41
N PRO A 470 -20.27 -19.09 -12.36
CA PRO A 470 -19.01 -19.80 -12.46
C PRO A 470 -17.85 -18.84 -12.68
N ILE A 471 -16.73 -19.07 -11.97
CA ILE A 471 -15.49 -18.28 -12.12
C ILE A 471 -15.08 -18.22 -13.61
N GLN A 472 -15.21 -19.36 -14.31
CA GLN A 472 -14.91 -19.47 -15.74
C GLN A 472 -15.71 -18.49 -16.62
N LYS A 473 -17.00 -18.24 -16.29
CA LYS A 473 -17.84 -17.32 -17.05
C LYS A 473 -17.41 -15.87 -16.84
N ILE A 474 -17.08 -15.50 -15.61
CA ILE A 474 -16.57 -14.15 -15.32
C ILE A 474 -15.30 -13.91 -16.14
N THR A 475 -14.34 -14.85 -16.08
CA THR A 475 -13.08 -14.70 -16.81
C THR A 475 -13.27 -14.65 -18.32
N SER A 476 -14.31 -15.27 -18.87
CA SER A 476 -14.57 -15.21 -20.31
C SER A 476 -15.29 -13.92 -20.75
N TYR A 477 -16.02 -13.26 -19.84
CA TYR A 477 -16.66 -11.97 -20.13
C TYR A 477 -15.66 -10.82 -20.17
N PHE A 478 -14.67 -10.79 -19.27
CA PHE A 478 -13.69 -9.70 -19.19
C PHE A 478 -12.38 -10.05 -19.91
N ARG A 479 -12.27 -9.65 -21.19
CA ARG A 479 -11.11 -9.98 -22.04
C ARG A 479 -9.78 -9.37 -21.58
N ASN A 480 -9.81 -8.26 -20.85
CA ASN A 480 -8.63 -7.53 -20.39
C ASN A 480 -8.29 -7.78 -18.91
N LEU A 481 -8.96 -8.75 -18.28
CA LEU A 481 -8.83 -9.00 -16.85
C LEU A 481 -7.45 -9.56 -16.49
N GLN A 482 -6.70 -8.80 -15.70
CA GLN A 482 -5.38 -9.18 -15.18
C GLN A 482 -5.48 -9.74 -13.76
N SER A 483 -6.41 -9.20 -12.96
CA SER A 483 -6.62 -9.62 -11.58
C SER A 483 -8.09 -9.82 -11.26
N LEU A 484 -8.41 -10.92 -10.58
CA LEU A 484 -9.75 -11.24 -10.10
C LEU A 484 -9.72 -11.58 -8.60
N SER A 485 -10.55 -10.91 -7.82
CA SER A 485 -10.83 -11.24 -6.43
C SER A 485 -12.31 -11.55 -6.24
N MET A 486 -12.64 -12.64 -5.57
CA MET A 486 -14.02 -13.03 -5.30
C MET A 486 -14.18 -13.55 -3.89
N TYR A 487 -15.20 -13.08 -3.19
CA TYR A 487 -15.63 -13.64 -1.90
C TYR A 487 -17.04 -14.19 -2.00
N PHE A 488 -17.14 -15.50 -1.80
CA PHE A 488 -18.39 -16.23 -1.84
C PHE A 488 -18.92 -16.49 -0.44
N LEU A 489 -20.18 -16.13 -0.23
CA LEU A 489 -20.91 -16.52 0.98
C LEU A 489 -21.12 -18.03 1.01
N SER A 490 -21.38 -18.57 2.20
CA SER A 490 -21.41 -20.02 2.41
C SER A 490 -22.43 -20.73 1.50
N HIS A 491 -21.92 -21.60 0.62
CA HIS A 491 -22.75 -22.44 -0.25
C HIS A 491 -22.05 -23.75 -0.62
N THR A 492 -22.81 -24.85 -0.65
CA THR A 492 -22.28 -26.22 -0.81
C THR A 492 -21.63 -26.54 -2.15
N LYS A 493 -21.77 -25.64 -3.14
CA LYS A 493 -21.25 -25.80 -4.51
C LYS A 493 -20.02 -24.93 -4.81
N ASN A 494 -19.64 -24.00 -3.94
CA ASN A 494 -18.60 -23.01 -4.26
C ASN A 494 -17.23 -23.66 -4.50
N ILE A 495 -16.82 -24.57 -3.61
CA ILE A 495 -15.55 -25.29 -3.75
C ILE A 495 -15.57 -26.27 -4.93
N GLY A 496 -16.74 -26.86 -5.23
CA GLY A 496 -16.94 -27.63 -6.45
C GLY A 496 -16.69 -26.79 -7.71
N SER A 497 -17.28 -25.59 -7.78
CA SER A 497 -17.07 -24.64 -8.89
C SER A 497 -15.60 -24.24 -9.06
N PHE A 498 -14.85 -24.06 -7.96
CA PHE A 498 -13.40 -23.86 -8.02
C PHE A 498 -12.67 -25.09 -8.57
N ALA A 499 -12.98 -26.29 -8.08
CA ALA A 499 -12.38 -27.53 -8.55
C ALA A 499 -12.63 -27.72 -10.06
N ASP A 500 -13.84 -27.45 -10.54
CA ASP A 500 -14.20 -27.50 -11.96
C ASP A 500 -13.41 -26.47 -12.79
N PHE A 501 -13.29 -25.23 -12.29
CA PHE A 501 -12.53 -24.16 -12.94
C PHE A 501 -11.06 -24.52 -13.18
N VAL A 502 -10.40 -25.12 -12.18
CA VAL A 502 -9.01 -25.58 -12.29
C VAL A 502 -8.86 -26.96 -12.94
N GLY A 503 -9.96 -27.54 -13.44
CA GLY A 503 -9.98 -28.84 -14.12
C GLY A 503 -9.67 -30.03 -13.19
N SER A 504 -9.93 -29.91 -11.90
CA SER A 504 -9.71 -30.97 -10.91
C SER A 504 -10.87 -31.97 -10.95
N ASN A 505 -10.67 -33.10 -11.63
CA ASN A 505 -11.66 -34.18 -11.73
C ASN A 505 -11.58 -35.12 -10.52
N SER A 506 -12.73 -35.46 -9.91
CA SER A 506 -12.83 -36.41 -8.81
C SER A 506 -12.41 -37.84 -9.16
N LYS A 507 -12.38 -38.21 -10.46
CA LYS A 507 -11.91 -39.52 -10.93
C LYS A 507 -10.40 -39.69 -10.85
N ASN A 508 -9.64 -38.60 -10.86
CA ASN A 508 -8.17 -38.58 -10.75
C ASN A 508 -7.75 -37.95 -9.41
N SER A 509 -6.46 -37.96 -9.07
CA SER A 509 -5.98 -37.19 -7.92
C SER A 509 -6.34 -35.70 -8.11
N PRO A 510 -7.14 -35.10 -7.22
CA PRO A 510 -7.54 -33.70 -7.31
C PRO A 510 -6.32 -32.79 -7.36
N ARG A 511 -6.05 -32.14 -8.49
CA ARG A 511 -4.94 -31.22 -8.69
C ARG A 511 -5.32 -30.13 -9.69
N ILE A 512 -4.59 -29.02 -9.69
CA ILE A 512 -4.75 -27.97 -10.71
C ILE A 512 -4.25 -28.52 -12.05
N ASN A 513 -5.19 -28.79 -12.97
CA ASN A 513 -4.89 -29.21 -14.34
C ASN A 513 -4.96 -28.04 -15.34
N ARG A 514 -5.67 -26.96 -14.97
CA ARG A 514 -5.81 -25.74 -15.76
C ARG A 514 -5.48 -24.53 -14.89
N TRP A 515 -4.31 -23.94 -15.12
CA TRP A 515 -3.95 -22.67 -14.49
C TRP A 515 -4.75 -21.53 -15.12
N PRO A 516 -5.25 -20.56 -14.32
CA PRO A 516 -5.93 -19.39 -14.86
C PRO A 516 -4.96 -18.54 -15.67
N ASP A 517 -5.41 -18.06 -16.82
CA ASP A 517 -4.63 -17.13 -17.66
C ASP A 517 -4.84 -15.69 -17.19
N MET A 518 -4.32 -15.38 -15.99
CA MET A 518 -4.33 -14.04 -15.41
C MET A 518 -3.15 -13.89 -14.44
N ASP A 519 -2.79 -12.66 -14.09
CA ASP A 519 -1.64 -12.39 -13.24
C ASP A 519 -1.93 -12.72 -11.78
N PHE A 520 -3.18 -12.52 -11.35
CA PHE A 520 -3.61 -12.70 -9.98
C PHE A 520 -5.07 -13.19 -9.87
N LEU A 521 -5.30 -14.25 -9.08
CA LEU A 521 -6.61 -14.76 -8.71
C LEU A 521 -6.67 -14.94 -7.19
N HIS A 522 -7.68 -14.35 -6.56
CA HIS A 522 -7.93 -14.42 -5.13
C HIS A 522 -9.37 -14.87 -4.90
N LEU A 523 -9.55 -16.01 -4.26
CA LEU A 523 -10.86 -16.56 -3.94
C LEU A 523 -10.98 -16.73 -2.44
N ALA A 524 -12.06 -16.26 -1.86
CA ALA A 524 -12.39 -16.49 -0.46
C ALA A 524 -13.74 -17.18 -0.35
N PHE A 525 -13.81 -18.19 0.52
CA PHE A 525 -15.00 -19.00 0.74
C PHE A 525 -15.38 -18.98 2.21
N GLU A 526 -16.59 -18.53 2.48
CA GLU A 526 -17.15 -18.48 3.83
C GLU A 526 -17.64 -19.86 4.30
N SER A 527 -17.29 -20.23 5.52
CA SER A 527 -17.73 -21.43 6.24
C SER A 527 -17.67 -22.71 5.39
N PRO A 528 -16.50 -23.09 4.84
CA PRO A 528 -16.36 -24.33 4.09
C PRO A 528 -16.62 -25.55 4.99
N LYS A 529 -17.27 -26.57 4.44
CA LYS A 529 -17.52 -27.83 5.17
C LYS A 529 -16.27 -28.70 5.20
N ASP A 530 -16.22 -29.69 6.09
CA ASP A 530 -15.07 -30.60 6.19
C ASP A 530 -14.77 -31.34 4.88
N LYS A 531 -15.83 -31.72 4.15
CA LYS A 531 -15.68 -32.30 2.80
C LYS A 531 -14.96 -31.36 1.83
N ASP A 532 -15.22 -30.07 1.92
CA ASP A 532 -14.65 -29.05 1.05
C ASP A 532 -13.19 -28.80 1.43
N LEU A 533 -12.90 -28.75 2.75
CA LEU A 533 -11.53 -28.70 3.26
C LEU A 533 -10.71 -29.92 2.83
N LYS A 534 -11.31 -31.11 2.80
CA LYS A 534 -10.65 -32.33 2.30
C LYS A 534 -10.29 -32.19 0.82
N ILE A 535 -11.21 -31.71 -0.02
CA ILE A 535 -10.96 -31.45 -1.45
C ILE A 535 -9.78 -30.47 -1.61
N LEU A 536 -9.82 -29.34 -0.90
CA LEU A 536 -8.77 -28.32 -1.00
C LEU A 536 -7.40 -28.82 -0.53
N ARG A 537 -7.34 -29.57 0.58
CA ARG A 537 -6.10 -30.19 1.05
C ARG A 537 -5.53 -31.17 0.03
N THR A 538 -6.38 -31.93 -0.64
CA THR A 538 -5.94 -32.83 -1.71
C THR A 538 -5.37 -32.04 -2.89
N ILE A 539 -6.07 -30.98 -3.35
CA ILE A 539 -5.54 -30.08 -4.40
C ILE A 539 -4.20 -29.46 -3.98
N GLU A 540 -4.06 -28.98 -2.74
CA GLU A 540 -2.82 -28.39 -2.20
C GLU A 540 -1.64 -29.37 -2.16
N LYS A 541 -1.95 -30.66 -1.93
CA LYS A 541 -0.95 -31.73 -1.82
C LYS A 541 -0.49 -32.23 -3.19
N GLU A 542 -1.43 -32.41 -4.11
CA GLU A 542 -1.19 -33.05 -5.42
C GLU A 542 -0.76 -32.06 -6.51
N THR A 543 -0.91 -30.74 -6.29
CA THR A 543 -0.48 -29.71 -7.25
C THR A 543 1.03 -29.45 -7.12
N PRO A 544 1.85 -29.65 -8.18
CA PRO A 544 3.28 -29.37 -8.15
C PRO A 544 3.58 -27.92 -7.77
N ARG A 545 4.44 -27.71 -6.77
CA ARG A 545 4.67 -26.38 -6.19
C ARG A 545 5.81 -25.64 -6.90
N LYS A 546 5.52 -24.41 -7.31
CA LYS A 546 6.50 -23.30 -7.34
C LYS A 546 6.16 -22.38 -6.19
N GLY A 547 7.17 -22.02 -5.39
CA GLY A 547 6.98 -21.21 -4.18
C GLY A 547 6.16 -19.94 -4.46
N GLY A 548 5.08 -19.76 -3.70
CA GLY A 548 4.19 -18.61 -3.74
C GLY A 548 3.32 -18.40 -4.98
N ILE A 549 3.21 -19.39 -5.88
CA ILE A 549 2.28 -19.33 -7.01
C ILE A 549 0.87 -19.78 -6.60
N PHE A 550 0.74 -20.76 -5.71
CA PHE A 550 -0.53 -21.30 -5.24
C PHE A 550 -0.50 -21.43 -3.72
N ILE A 551 -1.43 -20.76 -3.05
CA ILE A 551 -1.47 -20.65 -1.59
C ILE A 551 -2.91 -20.88 -1.14
N ILE A 552 -3.10 -21.72 -0.14
CA ILE A 552 -4.37 -21.88 0.57
C ILE A 552 -4.14 -21.45 2.02
N LYS A 553 -4.91 -20.47 2.50
CA LYS A 553 -4.90 -20.05 3.90
C LYS A 553 -6.23 -20.39 4.55
N HIS A 554 -6.13 -20.77 5.82
CA HIS A 554 -7.29 -21.04 6.66
C HIS A 554 -7.37 -19.97 7.73
N HIS A 555 -8.39 -19.13 7.64
CA HIS A 555 -8.70 -18.11 8.63
C HIS A 555 -9.72 -18.68 9.62
N GLY A 556 -9.34 -18.71 10.90
CA GLY A 556 -10.25 -19.06 11.98
C GLY A 556 -11.36 -18.04 12.15
N THR A 557 -12.26 -18.29 13.11
CA THR A 557 -13.17 -17.25 13.58
C THR A 557 -12.35 -16.18 14.31
N THR A 558 -12.54 -14.92 13.95
CA THR A 558 -11.94 -13.77 14.63
C THR A 558 -13.03 -12.94 15.29
N ASP A 559 -12.68 -11.98 16.14
CA ASP A 559 -13.65 -11.05 16.72
C ASP A 559 -14.42 -10.26 15.65
N TYR A 560 -13.80 -10.05 14.48
CA TYR A 560 -14.37 -9.34 13.35
C TYR A 560 -15.13 -10.25 12.37
N HIS A 561 -14.81 -11.55 12.33
CA HIS A 561 -15.45 -12.51 11.42
C HIS A 561 -15.96 -13.73 12.19
N ARG A 562 -17.29 -13.81 12.30
CA ARG A 562 -18.00 -14.94 12.94
C ARG A 562 -17.86 -16.26 12.20
N HIS A 563 -17.30 -16.23 10.99
CA HIS A 563 -17.24 -17.36 10.09
C HIS A 563 -15.79 -17.72 9.77
N LYS A 564 -15.51 -19.03 9.68
CA LYS A 564 -14.24 -19.51 9.16
C LYS A 564 -14.16 -19.14 7.68
N VAL A 565 -13.02 -18.64 7.22
CA VAL A 565 -12.82 -18.30 5.81
C VAL A 565 -11.65 -19.11 5.26
N VAL A 566 -11.81 -19.66 4.06
CA VAL A 566 -10.69 -20.24 3.33
C VAL A 566 -10.35 -19.36 2.15
N GLU A 567 -9.11 -18.91 2.12
CA GLU A 567 -8.53 -18.05 1.09
C GLU A 567 -7.70 -18.92 0.15
N ILE A 568 -7.87 -18.74 -1.15
CA ILE A 568 -7.09 -19.36 -2.21
C ILE A 568 -6.48 -18.25 -3.03
N ILE A 569 -5.15 -18.27 -3.19
CA ILE A 569 -4.39 -17.32 -4.00
C ILE A 569 -3.70 -18.10 -5.11
N ILE A 570 -3.89 -17.68 -6.35
CA ILE A 570 -3.12 -18.11 -7.51
C ILE A 570 -2.48 -16.88 -8.15
N GLN A 571 -1.16 -16.86 -8.33
CA GLN A 571 -0.45 -15.69 -8.89
C GLN A 571 0.76 -16.08 -9.73
N LYS A 572 1.03 -15.35 -10.81
CA LYS A 572 2.19 -15.59 -11.69
C LYS A 572 3.53 -15.20 -11.02
N SER A 573 3.49 -14.32 -10.03
CA SER A 573 4.64 -13.80 -9.28
C SER A 573 4.21 -13.49 -7.85
N VAL A 574 5.11 -13.71 -6.88
CA VAL A 574 4.88 -13.41 -5.45
C VAL A 574 4.60 -11.95 -5.15
N THR A 575 4.92 -11.04 -6.08
CA THR A 575 4.68 -9.60 -5.94
C THR A 575 3.26 -9.18 -6.31
N PHE A 576 2.50 -10.02 -7.02
CA PHE A 576 1.18 -9.63 -7.51
C PHE A 576 0.14 -9.49 -6.39
N TYR A 577 0.20 -10.32 -5.34
CA TYR A 577 -0.64 -10.13 -4.16
C TYR A 577 -0.46 -8.74 -3.56
N GLU A 578 0.78 -8.31 -3.29
CA GLU A 578 1.02 -6.99 -2.69
C GLU A 578 0.59 -5.84 -3.62
N LYS A 579 0.83 -5.99 -4.93
CA LYS A 579 0.37 -5.01 -5.93
C LYS A 579 -1.15 -4.91 -5.94
N TYR A 580 -1.85 -6.04 -6.00
CA TYR A 580 -3.31 -6.09 -6.02
C TYR A 580 -3.92 -5.50 -4.75
N MET A 581 -3.36 -5.80 -3.57
CA MET A 581 -3.84 -5.28 -2.29
C MET A 581 -3.63 -3.75 -2.14
N LYS A 582 -2.87 -3.10 -3.03
CA LYS A 582 -2.77 -1.63 -3.11
C LYS A 582 -3.79 -1.03 -4.08
N VAL A 583 -4.40 -1.83 -4.95
CA VAL A 583 -5.41 -1.36 -5.91
C VAL A 583 -6.70 -1.00 -5.18
N PHE A 584 -7.19 -1.86 -4.29
CA PHE A 584 -8.48 -1.67 -3.60
C PHE A 584 -8.32 -1.47 -2.09
N SER A 585 -9.39 -0.99 -1.44
CA SER A 585 -9.55 -1.16 0.01
C SER A 585 -9.44 -2.63 0.42
N LEU A 586 -9.05 -2.88 1.69
CA LEU A 586 -8.92 -4.24 2.21
C LEU A 586 -10.21 -5.06 1.96
N PRO A 587 -10.08 -6.33 1.56
CA PRO A 587 -11.23 -7.22 1.40
C PRO A 587 -12.02 -7.34 2.69
N CYS A 588 -13.35 -7.40 2.63
CA CYS A 588 -14.20 -7.34 3.83
C CYS A 588 -14.09 -8.55 4.79
N TRP A 589 -13.25 -9.55 4.48
CA TRP A 589 -12.99 -10.74 5.28
C TRP A 589 -11.56 -10.80 5.88
N LEU A 590 -10.75 -9.76 5.65
CA LEU A 590 -9.41 -9.57 6.22
C LEU A 590 -9.42 -8.36 7.16
#